data_AF-A0A815K4T5-F1
#
_entry.id   AF-A0A815K4T5-F1
#
_cell.length_a   1.000
_cell.length_b   1.000
_cell.length_c   1.000
_cell.angle_alpha   90.00
_cell.angle_beta   90.00
_cell.angle_gamma   90.00
#
_symmetry.space_group_name_H-M   'P 1'
#
loop_
_entity.id
_entity.type
_entity.pdbx_description
1 polymer ?
#
loop_
_entity_poly.entity_id
_entity_poly.type
_entity_poly.pdbx_seq_one_letter_code
_entity_poly.pdbx_strand_id
1 'polypeptide(L)' 'MNQNGSEYWICVKCQTTATSYLDLSVIVCEDHTHLPDETDKEVLEMRQILKRKAIEGSSPIDRIVEEA' A
#
# COMPACT_ATOMS: atom_id res chain seq x y z
N MET A 1 -3.48 -13.58 -12.87
CA MET A 1 -2.16 -13.02 -12.54
C MET A 1 -1.36 -12.86 -13.81
N ASN A 2 -0.85 -11.66 -14.09
CA ASN A 2 -0.04 -11.40 -15.29
C ASN A 2 1.27 -12.18 -15.20
N GLN A 3 1.83 -12.57 -16.35
CA GLN A 3 2.99 -13.46 -16.45
C GLN A 3 4.27 -12.94 -15.74
N ASN A 4 4.28 -11.68 -15.32
CA ASN A 4 5.41 -11.03 -14.64
C ASN A 4 5.20 -10.83 -13.12
N GLY A 5 4.12 -11.39 -12.55
CA GLY A 5 3.80 -11.20 -11.13
C GLY A 5 3.33 -9.78 -10.79
N SER A 6 2.91 -9.00 -11.78
CA SER A 6 2.37 -7.67 -11.56
C SER A 6 0.85 -7.66 -11.47
N GLU A 7 0.32 -6.77 -10.63
CA GLU A 7 -1.10 -6.48 -10.49
C GLU A 7 -1.36 -5.03 -10.91
N TYR A 8 -2.45 -4.83 -11.64
CA TYR A 8 -2.83 -3.53 -12.19
C TYR A 8 -4.05 -2.99 -11.44
N TRP A 9 -3.99 -1.72 -11.08
CA TRP A 9 -4.96 -1.02 -10.26
C TRP A 9 -5.45 0.23 -10.96
N ILE A 10 -6.73 0.54 -10.77
CA ILE A 10 -7.36 1.76 -11.27
C ILE A 10 -8.05 2.46 -10.10
N CYS A 11 -7.78 3.75 -9.94
CA CYS A 11 -8.48 4.58 -8.99
C CYS A 11 -9.94 4.74 -9.42
N VAL A 12 -10.88 4.34 -8.55
CA VAL A 12 -12.32 4.44 -8.83
C VAL A 12 -12.77 5.91 -8.97
N LYS A 13 -12.08 6.86 -8.34
CA LYS A 13 -12.49 8.27 -8.30
C LYS A 13 -11.98 9.10 -9.48
N CYS A 14 -10.73 8.90 -9.91
CA CYS A 14 -10.11 9.71 -10.97
C CYS A 14 -9.50 8.92 -12.12
N GLN A 15 -9.68 7.59 -12.15
CA GLN A 15 -9.17 6.70 -13.20
C GLN A 15 -7.64 6.65 -13.31
N THR A 16 -6.90 7.33 -12.44
CA THR A 16 -5.44 7.19 -12.29
C THR A 16 -5.08 5.73 -12.05
N THR A 17 -4.00 5.27 -12.70
CA THR A 17 -3.64 3.85 -12.71
C THR A 17 -2.35 3.61 -11.94
N ALA A 18 -2.24 2.43 -11.32
CA ALA A 18 -1.02 1.99 -10.66
C ALA A 18 -0.71 0.53 -10.99
N THR A 19 0.56 0.16 -10.97
CA THR A 19 1.01 -1.22 -11.10
C THR A 19 1.83 -1.60 -9.88
N SER A 20 1.47 -2.70 -9.22
CA SER A 20 2.24 -3.28 -8.11
C SER A 20 2.97 -4.54 -8.54
N TYR A 21 4.12 -4.79 -7.93
CA TYR A 21 4.99 -5.94 -8.24
C TYR A 21 5.23 -6.81 -7.00
N LEU A 22 5.74 -8.03 -7.21
CA LEU A 22 6.03 -9.00 -6.14
C LEU A 22 7.07 -8.51 -5.13
N ASP A 23 7.96 -7.61 -5.54
CA ASP A 23 8.97 -6.98 -4.68
C ASP A 23 8.40 -5.82 -3.83
N LEU A 24 7.06 -5.68 -3.81
CA LEU A 24 6.31 -4.64 -3.10
C LEU A 24 6.53 -3.22 -3.67
N SER A 25 7.21 -3.08 -4.81
CA SER A 25 7.27 -1.81 -5.52
C SER A 25 5.92 -1.47 -6.16
N VAL A 26 5.60 -0.18 -6.22
CA VAL A 26 4.38 0.35 -6.82
C VAL A 26 4.76 1.52 -7.72
N ILE A 27 4.34 1.47 -8.98
CA ILE A 27 4.48 2.58 -9.93
C ILE A 27 3.10 3.19 -10.13
N VAL A 28 2.97 4.48 -9.87
CA VAL A 28 1.76 5.27 -10.14
C VAL A 28 1.99 6.04 -11.43
N CYS A 29 1.06 5.93 -12.39
CA CYS A 29 1.25 6.51 -13.72
C CYS A 29 0.96 8.02 -13.77
N GLU A 30 0.08 8.54 -12.92
CA GLU A 30 -0.34 9.95 -12.89
C GLU A 30 -0.69 10.38 -11.47
N ASP A 31 -0.71 11.69 -11.19
CA ASP A 31 -1.16 12.20 -9.91
C ASP A 31 -2.69 12.07 -9.76
N HIS A 32 -3.15 11.87 -8.53
CA HIS A 32 -4.57 11.87 -8.22
C HIS A 32 -5.13 13.30 -8.23
N THR A 33 -6.34 13.47 -8.77
CA THR A 33 -7.07 14.75 -8.76
C THR A 33 -7.97 14.93 -7.54
N HIS A 34 -7.85 14.03 -6.56
CA HIS A 34 -8.60 14.05 -5.31
C HIS A 34 -7.68 13.77 -4.12
N LEU A 35 -8.11 14.19 -2.93
CA LEU A 35 -7.46 13.82 -1.69
C LEU A 35 -7.87 12.39 -1.28
N PRO A 36 -7.03 11.66 -0.53
CA PRO A 36 -7.43 10.40 0.09
C PRO A 36 -8.61 10.62 1.04
N ASP A 37 -9.47 9.61 1.22
CA ASP A 37 -10.47 9.67 2.29
C ASP A 37 -9.78 9.55 3.66
N GLU A 38 -10.45 9.99 4.73
CA GLU A 38 -9.90 9.89 6.09
C GLU A 38 -9.52 8.43 6.45
N THR A 39 -10.31 7.45 6.03
CA THR A 39 -9.99 6.03 6.22
C THR A 39 -8.77 5.59 5.42
N ASP A 40 -8.61 6.06 4.17
CA ASP A 40 -7.43 5.76 3.37
C ASP A 40 -6.17 6.37 3.99
N LYS A 41 -6.31 7.56 4.57
CA LYS A 41 -5.23 8.27 5.25
C LYS A 41 -4.73 7.51 6.48
N GLU A 42 -5.63 7.02 7.33
CA GLU A 42 -5.27 6.18 8.50
C GLU A 42 -4.51 4.93 8.06
N VAL A 43 -4.97 4.24 7.01
CA VAL A 43 -4.28 3.05 6.46
C VAL A 43 -2.89 3.40 5.93
N LEU A 44 -2.75 4.52 5.22
CA LEU A 44 -1.45 4.99 4.72
C LEU A 44 -0.49 5.35 5.85
N GLU A 45 -0.97 6.00 6.91
CA GLU A 45 -0.19 6.33 8.10
C GLU A 45 0.27 5.06 8.84
N MET A 46 -0.64 4.10 9.07
CA MET A 46 -0.29 2.80 9.65
C MET A 46 0.76 2.08 8.82
N ARG A 47 0.64 2.09 7.49
CA ARG A 47 1.63 1.46 6.59
C ARG A 47 2.99 2.13 6.67
N GLN A 48 3.05 3.46 6.79
CA GLN A 48 4.32 4.17 6.99
C GLN A 48 4.96 3.83 8.34
N ILE A 49 4.17 3.75 9.40
CA ILE A 49 4.65 3.35 10.73
C ILE A 49 5.21 1.92 10.68
N LEU A 50 4.51 0.99 10.03
CA LEU A 50 4.98 -0.39 9.87
C LEU A 50 6.25 -0.49 9.04
N LYS A 51 6.35 0.25 7.92
CA LYS A 51 7.59 0.33 7.13
C LYS A 51 8.76 0.86 7.95
N ARG A 52 8.53 1.92 8.73
CA ARG A 52 9.55 2.50 9.62
C ARG A 52 10.01 1.49 10.66
N LYS A 53 9.08 0.80 11.34
CA LYS A 53 9.40 -0.25 12.31
C LYS A 53 10.18 -1.41 11.69
N ALA A 54 9.85 -1.82 10.47
CA ALA A 54 10.58 -2.88 9.76
C ALA A 54 12.01 -2.47 9.35
N ILE A 55 12.27 -1.18 9.11
CA ILE A 55 13.59 -0.65 8.77
C ILE A 55 14.43 -0.40 10.04
N GLU A 56 13.81 0.16 11.09
CA GLU A 56 14.48 0.60 12.32
C GLU A 56 14.60 -0.52 13.37
N GLY A 57 13.78 -1.57 13.30
CA GLY A 57 13.69 -2.63 14.31
C GLY A 57 14.07 -4.00 13.77
N SER A 58 15.07 -4.63 14.42
CA SER A 58 15.35 -6.08 14.29
C SER A 58 14.35 -6.97 15.02
N SER A 59 13.29 -6.39 15.60
CA SER A 59 12.26 -7.11 16.33
C SER A 59 11.13 -7.54 15.39
N PRO A 60 10.59 -8.76 15.56
CA PRO A 60 9.46 -9.23 14.77
C PRO A 60 8.30 -8.23 14.86
N ILE A 61 7.64 -7.95 13.72
CA ILE A 61 6.38 -7.21 13.70
C ILE A 61 5.41 -8.00 14.59
N ASP A 62 4.94 -7.40 15.69
CA ASP A 62 3.94 -8.00 16.56
C ASP A 62 2.80 -8.53 15.69
N ARG A 63 2.57 -9.84 15.73
CA ARG A 63 1.46 -10.48 15.02
C ARG A 63 0.18 -9.82 15.52
N ILE A 64 -0.62 -9.28 14.59
CA ILE A 64 -2.00 -8.94 14.89
C ILE A 64 -2.69 -10.26 15.25
N VAL A 65 -2.99 -10.44 16.53
CA VAL A 65 -3.77 -11.57 17.02
C VAL A 65 -5.23 -11.14 16.90
N GLU A 66 -5.99 -11.80 16.03
CA GLU A 66 -7.45 -11.75 16.11
C GLU A 66 -7.83 -12.44 17.43
N GLU A 67 -8.29 -11.68 18.42
CA GLU A 67 -9.03 -12.25 19.54
C GLU A 67 -10.44 -12.61 19.01
N ALA A 68 -10.78 -13.90 19.13
CA ALA A 68 -12.03 -14.52 18.69
C ALA A 68 -13.18 -14.29 19.67
#